data_AF-A0A349JPN5-F1
#
_entry.id   AF-A0A349JPN5-F1
#
_cell.length_a   1.000
_cell.length_b   1.000
_cell.length_c   1.000
_cell.angle_alpha   90.00
_cell.angle_beta   90.00
_cell.angle_gamma   90.00
#
_symmetry.space_group_name_H-M   'P 1'
#
loop_
_entity.id
_entity.type
_entity.pdbx_description
1 polymer ?
#
loop_
_entity_poly.entity_id
_entity_poly.type
_entity_poly.pdbx_seq_one_letter_code
_entity_poly.pdbx_strand_id
1 'polypeptide(L)'
;MTMTPMKAPPLVSLQSPKDVSIDQIEAELAQIWESYRESGSKGDRTIASRATTFTFVVYEPEETQQLLADLGFYDGPIDGITGPMTASSIRAAQKAYGLPRTGKANAELLATLREEAARKNSTGSKLGSTGFGSGGSAVADAIVVANPCRIIALCPNIGEDTGVQAQVAAYCPVHKGGSGNLICCEYITLRGTEAALERVSGIVTALTIADLPTLLWWKATPDADRDLFQRLAATSSSVI
;
A
#
# COMPACT_ATOMS: atom_id res chain seq x y z
N MET A 1 -10.52 -16.37 34.20
CA MET A 1 -9.89 -16.56 32.88
C MET A 1 -9.11 -15.30 32.57
N THR A 2 -7.80 -15.35 32.74
CA THR A 2 -6.86 -14.25 32.49
C THR A 2 -6.48 -14.25 31.01
N MET A 3 -6.83 -13.17 30.30
CA MET A 3 -6.43 -12.94 28.91
C MET A 3 -4.91 -12.79 28.84
N THR A 4 -4.24 -13.73 28.18
CA THR A 4 -2.79 -13.69 27.94
C THR A 4 -2.46 -12.54 26.99
N PRO A 5 -1.42 -11.72 27.27
CA PRO A 5 -1.08 -10.59 26.42
C PRO A 5 -0.60 -11.06 25.04
N MET A 6 -1.23 -10.51 24.01
CA MET A 6 -0.87 -10.60 22.59
C MET A 6 0.58 -10.11 22.41
N LYS A 7 1.55 -11.01 22.16
CA LYS A 7 2.97 -10.64 22.12
C LYS A 7 3.79 -11.43 21.09
N ALA A 8 3.83 -10.90 19.88
CA ALA A 8 5.04 -10.53 19.14
C ALA A 8 4.60 -9.60 18.00
N PRO A 9 5.31 -8.50 17.70
CA PRO A 9 5.05 -7.78 16.46
C PRO A 9 5.30 -8.75 15.29
N PRO A 10 4.60 -8.61 14.16
CA PRO A 10 4.91 -9.40 12.99
C PRO A 10 6.39 -9.26 12.64
N LEU A 11 7.00 -10.39 12.26
CA LEU A 11 8.31 -10.36 11.65
C LEU A 11 8.15 -9.74 10.27
N VAL A 12 8.52 -8.46 10.17
CA VAL A 12 8.54 -7.72 8.91
C VAL A 12 9.99 -7.64 8.46
N SER A 13 10.33 -8.34 7.38
CA SER A 13 11.59 -8.11 6.65
C SER A 13 11.29 -7.10 5.55
N LEU A 14 11.67 -5.84 5.75
CA LEU A 14 11.58 -4.79 4.73
C LEU A 14 12.91 -4.70 4.00
N GLN A 15 12.91 -4.91 2.69
CA GLN A 15 14.09 -4.63 1.85
C GLN A 15 14.11 -3.16 1.42
N SER A 16 15.32 -2.61 1.22
CA SER A 16 15.51 -1.28 0.64
C SER A 16 14.98 -1.26 -0.80
N PRO A 17 14.33 -0.18 -1.26
CA PRO A 17 13.76 -0.16 -2.59
C PRO A 17 14.82 -0.24 -3.70
N LYS A 18 14.55 -1.04 -4.74
CA LYS A 18 15.45 -1.28 -5.89
C LYS A 18 14.69 -1.18 -7.22
N ASP A 19 15.46 -1.13 -8.32
CA ASP A 19 14.91 -1.20 -9.69
C ASP A 19 14.05 -2.45 -9.89
N VAL A 20 12.93 -2.30 -10.61
CA VAL A 20 11.92 -3.37 -10.73
C VAL A 20 12.36 -4.43 -11.73
N SER A 21 12.82 -5.57 -11.21
CA SER A 21 12.93 -6.84 -11.93
C SER A 21 12.08 -7.90 -11.24
N ILE A 22 11.29 -8.66 -12.02
CA ILE A 22 10.46 -9.78 -11.49
C ILE A 22 11.36 -10.78 -10.76
N ASP A 23 12.48 -11.16 -11.38
CA ASP A 23 13.42 -12.14 -10.82
C ASP A 23 14.00 -11.66 -9.49
N GLN A 24 14.22 -10.36 -9.35
CA GLN A 24 14.73 -9.77 -8.12
C GLN A 24 13.67 -9.76 -7.01
N ILE A 25 12.42 -9.42 -7.34
CA ILE A 25 11.31 -9.44 -6.38
C ILE A 25 11.07 -10.86 -5.86
N GLU A 26 11.01 -11.85 -6.76
CA GLU A 26 10.80 -13.24 -6.37
C GLU A 26 12.02 -13.82 -5.63
N ALA A 27 13.25 -13.42 -5.97
CA ALA A 27 14.45 -13.79 -5.22
C ALA A 27 14.44 -13.23 -3.79
N GLU A 28 14.00 -11.98 -3.60
CA GLU A 28 13.88 -11.39 -2.27
C GLU A 28 12.79 -12.08 -1.43
N LEU A 29 11.64 -12.39 -2.03
CA LEU A 29 10.62 -13.21 -1.37
C LEU A 29 11.17 -14.59 -1.00
N ALA A 30 11.92 -15.25 -1.88
CA ALA A 30 12.55 -16.54 -1.60
C ALA A 30 13.55 -16.46 -0.42
N GLN A 31 14.34 -15.38 -0.33
CA GLN A 31 15.23 -15.14 0.81
C GLN A 31 14.47 -14.98 2.13
N ILE A 32 13.34 -14.26 2.12
CA ILE A 32 12.46 -14.15 3.29
C ILE A 32 12.00 -15.56 3.73
N TRP A 33 11.58 -16.40 2.79
CA TRP A 33 11.15 -17.77 3.09
C TRP A 33 12.27 -18.68 3.61
N GLU A 34 13.50 -18.53 3.11
CA GLU A 34 14.65 -19.28 3.63
C GLU A 34 14.95 -18.91 5.08
N SER A 35 14.89 -17.62 5.42
CA SER A 35 15.12 -17.15 6.80
C SER A 35 14.16 -17.76 7.81
N TYR A 36 12.89 -17.95 7.41
CA TYR A 36 11.90 -18.63 8.24
C TYR A 36 12.20 -20.12 8.41
N ARG A 37 12.67 -20.80 7.35
CA ARG A 37 13.04 -22.23 7.41
C ARG A 37 14.24 -22.48 8.32
N GLU A 38 15.24 -21.60 8.28
CA GLU A 38 16.43 -21.68 9.14
C GLU A 38 16.11 -21.39 10.61
N SER A 39 15.22 -20.43 10.89
CA SER A 39 14.80 -20.09 12.27
C SER A 39 14.15 -21.27 13.01
N GLY A 40 13.47 -22.17 12.29
CA GLY A 40 12.81 -23.36 12.83
C GLY A 40 13.77 -24.49 13.25
N SER A 41 15.07 -24.36 13.00
CA SER A 41 16.09 -25.35 13.39
C SER A 41 16.59 -25.21 14.84
N LYS A 42 16.28 -24.11 15.54
CA LYS A 42 16.61 -23.91 16.97
C LYS A 42 15.42 -24.25 17.87
N GLY A 43 15.05 -25.53 17.93
CA GLY A 43 14.21 -26.10 19.01
C GLY A 43 12.72 -25.78 19.00
N ASP A 44 12.27 -24.72 18.33
CA ASP A 44 10.85 -24.43 18.07
C ASP A 44 10.57 -24.60 16.58
N ARG A 45 9.96 -25.72 16.20
CA ARG A 45 9.80 -26.11 14.79
C ARG A 45 8.60 -25.41 14.15
N THR A 46 8.69 -24.08 14.09
CA THR A 46 7.70 -23.24 13.43
C THR A 46 7.89 -23.33 11.92
N ILE A 47 6.90 -23.83 11.20
CA ILE A 47 6.89 -23.99 9.74
C ILE A 47 6.03 -22.88 9.16
N ALA A 48 6.67 -21.86 8.59
CA ALA A 48 5.98 -20.82 7.84
C ALA A 48 5.75 -21.28 6.39
N SER A 49 4.55 -21.02 5.89
CA SER A 49 4.14 -21.31 4.53
C SER A 49 3.46 -20.11 3.89
N ARG A 50 3.67 -19.96 2.58
CA ARG A 50 3.04 -18.92 1.77
C ARG A 50 1.56 -19.19 1.60
N ALA A 51 0.75 -18.15 1.75
CA ALA A 51 -0.67 -18.24 1.46
C ALA A 51 -0.95 -18.29 -0.04
N THR A 52 -1.90 -19.13 -0.43
CA THR A 52 -2.31 -19.37 -1.81
C THR A 52 -3.84 -19.27 -1.96
N THR A 53 -4.44 -18.25 -1.33
CA THR A 53 -5.90 -18.06 -1.38
C THR A 53 -6.33 -17.24 -2.61
N PHE A 54 -5.70 -16.09 -2.82
CA PHE A 54 -5.92 -15.17 -3.94
C PHE A 54 -4.77 -14.16 -4.01
N THR A 55 -4.75 -13.32 -5.05
CA THR A 55 -3.95 -12.10 -5.13
C THR A 55 -4.84 -10.89 -4.91
N PHE A 56 -4.43 -9.97 -4.04
CA PHE A 56 -5.12 -8.69 -3.82
C PHE A 56 -4.26 -7.56 -4.38
N VAL A 57 -4.70 -6.97 -5.48
CA VAL A 57 -4.06 -5.80 -6.08
C VAL A 57 -4.74 -4.56 -5.50
N VAL A 58 -3.98 -3.67 -4.89
CA VAL A 58 -4.51 -2.46 -4.26
C VAL A 58 -3.87 -1.24 -4.92
N TYR A 59 -4.69 -0.36 -5.49
CA TYR A 59 -4.26 0.96 -5.90
C TYR A 59 -4.52 1.95 -4.76
N GLU A 60 -3.45 2.49 -4.20
CA GLU A 60 -3.46 3.45 -3.10
C GLU A 60 -3.18 4.83 -3.68
N PRO A 61 -4.16 5.71 -3.94
CA PRO A 61 -3.87 7.00 -4.57
C PRO A 61 -2.93 7.84 -3.71
N GLU A 62 -2.24 8.75 -4.38
CA GLU A 62 -1.45 9.75 -3.69
C GLU A 62 -2.38 10.67 -2.86
N GLU A 63 -1.99 10.94 -1.63
CA GLU A 63 -2.86 11.51 -0.60
C GLU A 63 -3.06 13.03 -0.70
N THR A 64 -2.35 13.76 -1.58
CA THR A 64 -2.46 15.22 -1.71
C THR A 64 -3.89 15.64 -2.05
N GLN A 65 -4.56 14.98 -2.99
CA GLN A 65 -5.95 15.33 -3.33
C GLN A 65 -6.90 15.13 -2.15
N GLN A 66 -6.74 14.03 -1.38
CA GLN A 66 -7.54 13.77 -0.18
C GLN A 66 -7.30 14.83 0.88
N LEU A 67 -6.03 15.15 1.18
CA LEU A 67 -5.70 16.16 2.17
C LEU A 67 -6.16 17.56 1.76
N LEU A 68 -6.06 17.90 0.48
CA LEU A 68 -6.59 19.17 -0.04
C LEU A 68 -8.11 19.22 0.11
N ALA A 69 -8.83 18.13 -0.14
CA ALA A 69 -10.27 18.06 0.04
C ALA A 69 -10.66 18.19 1.52
N ASP A 70 -9.99 17.43 2.40
CA ASP A 70 -10.19 17.48 3.84
C ASP A 70 -9.95 18.87 4.42
N LEU A 71 -9.01 19.62 3.85
CA LEU A 71 -8.69 21.00 4.24
C LEU A 71 -9.52 22.06 3.51
N GLY A 72 -10.39 21.67 2.56
CA GLY A 72 -11.31 22.55 1.85
C GLY A 72 -10.72 23.31 0.68
N PHE A 73 -9.56 22.87 0.15
CA PHE A 73 -8.94 23.44 -1.06
C PHE A 73 -9.37 22.74 -2.35
N TYR A 74 -9.95 21.55 -2.27
CA TYR A 74 -10.30 20.72 -3.43
C TYR A 74 -11.71 20.15 -3.27
N ASP A 75 -12.50 20.23 -4.34
CA ASP A 75 -13.93 19.87 -4.36
C ASP A 75 -14.30 18.90 -5.49
N GLY A 76 -13.33 18.44 -6.28
CA GLY A 76 -13.55 17.46 -7.33
C GLY A 76 -13.17 16.03 -6.97
N PRO A 77 -13.15 15.10 -7.95
CA PRO A 77 -12.89 13.69 -7.72
C PRO A 77 -11.45 13.45 -7.24
N ILE A 78 -11.30 12.51 -6.30
CA ILE A 78 -10.00 12.01 -5.85
C ILE A 78 -9.65 10.84 -6.77
N ASP A 79 -9.00 11.16 -7.89
CA ASP A 79 -8.67 10.25 -9.01
C ASP A 79 -7.15 9.99 -9.15
N GLY A 80 -6.34 10.70 -8.36
CA GLY A 80 -4.88 10.69 -8.43
C GLY A 80 -4.29 11.58 -9.54
N ILE A 81 -5.12 12.15 -10.41
CA ILE A 81 -4.69 12.90 -11.58
C ILE A 81 -4.30 14.32 -11.17
N THR A 82 -3.04 14.70 -11.44
CA THR A 82 -2.58 16.08 -11.20
C THR A 82 -2.99 16.99 -12.37
N GLY A 83 -4.30 17.19 -12.54
CA GLY A 83 -4.88 18.03 -13.59
C GLY A 83 -4.91 19.53 -13.25
N PRO A 84 -5.49 20.37 -14.14
CA PRO A 84 -5.59 21.82 -13.93
C PRO A 84 -6.27 22.22 -12.62
N MET A 85 -7.28 21.46 -12.19
CA MET A 85 -8.02 21.68 -10.96
C MET A 85 -7.15 21.38 -9.73
N THR A 86 -6.54 20.20 -9.66
CA THR A 86 -5.60 19.83 -8.59
C THR A 86 -4.45 20.83 -8.51
N ALA A 87 -3.86 21.21 -9.65
CA ALA A 87 -2.80 22.23 -9.69
C ALA A 87 -3.28 23.60 -9.17
N SER A 88 -4.53 23.97 -9.41
CA SER A 88 -5.13 25.20 -8.88
C SER A 88 -5.32 25.13 -7.36
N SER A 89 -5.85 24.01 -6.86
CA SER A 89 -5.99 23.75 -5.43
C SER A 89 -4.65 23.71 -4.70
N ILE A 90 -3.63 23.13 -5.31
CA ILE A 90 -2.24 23.18 -4.82
C ILE A 90 -1.77 24.63 -4.72
N ARG A 91 -1.98 25.47 -5.76
CA ARG A 91 -1.60 26.90 -5.69
C ARG A 91 -2.36 27.66 -4.60
N ALA A 92 -3.61 27.29 -4.33
CA ALA A 92 -4.42 27.89 -3.27
C ALA A 92 -3.88 27.50 -1.89
N ALA A 93 -3.60 26.22 -1.65
CA ALA A 93 -2.98 25.74 -0.42
C ALA A 93 -1.58 26.34 -0.21
N GLN A 94 -0.73 26.33 -1.23
CA GLN A 94 0.59 26.96 -1.19
C GLN A 94 0.50 28.44 -0.80
N LYS A 95 -0.45 29.18 -1.39
CA LYS A 95 -0.70 30.58 -1.01
C LYS A 95 -1.15 30.70 0.44
N ALA A 96 -2.06 29.85 0.90
CA ALA A 96 -2.59 29.89 2.26
C ALA A 96 -1.53 29.61 3.32
N TYR A 97 -0.58 28.72 3.01
CA TYR A 97 0.47 28.29 3.92
C TYR A 97 1.83 28.98 3.71
N GLY A 98 1.89 30.01 2.86
CA GLY A 98 3.12 30.79 2.64
C GLY A 98 4.22 30.05 1.88
N LEU A 99 3.87 29.01 1.12
CA LEU A 99 4.79 28.23 0.30
C LEU A 99 4.91 28.81 -1.14
N PRO A 100 5.99 28.48 -1.88
CA PRO A 100 6.12 28.83 -3.29
C PRO A 100 4.91 28.31 -4.11
N ARG A 101 4.24 29.20 -4.84
CA ARG A 101 3.01 28.91 -5.61
C ARG A 101 3.28 28.21 -6.94
N THR A 102 3.97 27.07 -6.90
CA THR A 102 4.36 26.30 -8.09
C THR A 102 3.17 25.60 -8.76
N GLY A 103 2.10 25.32 -8.02
CA GLY A 103 1.01 24.45 -8.47
C GLY A 103 1.39 22.99 -8.62
N LYS A 104 2.58 22.61 -8.16
CA LYS A 104 3.07 21.23 -8.10
C LYS A 104 3.19 20.83 -6.64
N ALA A 105 2.67 19.67 -6.29
CA ALA A 105 2.88 19.14 -4.96
C ALA A 105 4.33 18.69 -4.80
N ASN A 106 4.83 18.79 -3.58
CA ASN A 106 6.19 18.42 -3.21
C ASN A 106 6.18 17.94 -1.75
N ALA A 107 7.31 17.41 -1.29
CA ALA A 107 7.41 16.86 0.07
C ALA A 107 7.07 17.90 1.16
N GLU A 108 7.44 19.17 0.94
CA GLU A 108 7.17 20.27 1.87
C GLU A 108 5.66 20.55 1.99
N LEU A 109 4.97 20.74 0.86
CA LEU A 109 3.52 20.92 0.83
C LEU A 109 2.82 19.73 1.49
N LEU A 110 3.22 18.51 1.15
CA LEU A 110 2.58 17.31 1.68
C LEU A 110 2.72 17.22 3.20
N ALA A 111 3.91 17.53 3.74
CA ALA A 111 4.13 17.61 5.18
C ALA A 111 3.22 18.68 5.82
N THR A 112 3.12 19.87 5.24
CA THR A 112 2.21 20.92 5.72
C THR A 112 0.76 20.45 5.72
N LEU A 113 0.28 19.86 4.62
CA LEU A 113 -1.10 19.39 4.52
C LEU A 113 -1.42 18.32 5.60
N ARG A 114 -0.51 17.37 5.83
CA ARG A 114 -0.65 16.36 6.90
C ARG A 114 -0.77 16.99 8.28
N GLU A 115 0.09 17.95 8.60
CA GLU A 115 0.07 18.64 9.88
C GLU A 115 -1.23 19.42 10.09
N GLU A 116 -1.70 20.15 9.09
CA GLU A 116 -2.93 20.92 9.15
C GLU A 116 -4.15 20.01 9.28
N ALA A 117 -4.19 18.88 8.56
CA ALA A 117 -5.24 17.89 8.69
C ALA A 117 -5.28 17.28 10.10
N ALA A 118 -4.10 16.95 10.67
CA ALA A 118 -4.00 16.47 12.04
C ALA A 118 -4.47 17.52 13.07
N ARG A 119 -4.17 18.81 12.87
CA ARG A 119 -4.66 19.91 13.70
C ARG A 119 -6.18 20.10 13.60
N LYS A 120 -6.75 19.96 12.40
CA LYS A 120 -8.20 19.99 12.20
C LYS A 120 -8.90 18.81 12.88
N ASN A 121 -8.29 17.63 12.85
CA ASN A 121 -8.83 16.44 13.50
C ASN A 121 -8.73 16.48 15.03
N SER A 122 -7.65 17.05 15.59
CA SER A 122 -7.49 17.20 17.05
C SER A 122 -8.39 18.26 17.66
N THR A 123 -8.82 19.26 16.87
CA THR A 123 -9.84 20.25 17.27
C THR A 123 -11.26 19.69 17.15
N GLY A 124 -11.46 18.55 16.48
CA GLY A 124 -12.76 17.90 16.25
C GLY A 124 -13.03 16.59 17.00
N SER A 125 -12.06 15.96 17.67
CA SER A 125 -12.28 14.66 18.34
C SER A 125 -11.47 14.44 19.62
N LYS A 126 -12.15 14.48 20.77
CA LYS A 126 -11.72 13.76 21.98
C LYS A 126 -12.17 12.30 21.89
N LEU A 127 -11.45 11.45 21.15
CA LEU A 127 -11.47 10.00 21.39
C LEU A 127 -10.22 9.33 20.79
N GLY A 128 -9.59 8.45 21.57
CA GLY A 128 -8.20 8.03 21.44
C GLY A 128 -7.83 7.26 20.17
N SER A 129 -6.63 7.58 19.64
CA SER A 129 -5.98 6.85 18.55
C SER A 129 -5.13 5.70 19.10
N THR A 130 -5.53 4.47 18.80
CA THR A 130 -4.64 3.31 18.75
C THR A 130 -4.63 2.79 17.31
N GLY A 131 -3.45 2.76 16.68
CA GLY A 131 -3.26 2.09 15.39
C GLY A 131 -2.16 2.69 14.53
N PHE A 132 -0.93 2.21 14.72
CA PHE A 132 0.20 2.44 13.82
C PHE A 132 -0.02 1.65 12.52
N GLY A 133 -0.04 2.34 11.38
CA GLY A 133 -0.20 1.75 10.05
C GLY A 133 -0.67 2.79 9.04
N SER A 134 0.25 3.61 8.57
CA SER A 134 -0.03 4.68 7.60
C SER A 134 -0.56 4.08 6.28
N GLY A 135 -1.84 4.29 5.98
CA GLY A 135 -2.39 4.21 4.62
C GLY A 135 -3.36 3.07 4.30
N GLY A 136 -3.55 2.08 5.18
CA GLY A 136 -4.55 1.03 4.98
C GLY A 136 -5.88 1.41 5.64
N SER A 137 -6.99 1.38 4.90
CA SER A 137 -8.31 1.34 5.55
C SER A 137 -8.31 0.12 6.49
N ALA A 138 -8.72 0.26 7.75
CA ALA A 138 -8.75 -0.84 8.72
C ALA A 138 -9.45 -2.12 8.20
N VAL A 139 -10.28 -1.96 7.15
CA VAL A 139 -10.92 -3.04 6.39
C VAL A 139 -9.93 -3.91 5.62
N ALA A 140 -8.90 -3.31 5.01
CA ALA A 140 -7.82 -4.03 4.31
C ALA A 140 -7.12 -5.01 5.28
N ASP A 141 -6.68 -4.47 6.42
CA ASP A 141 -5.96 -5.24 7.43
C ASP A 141 -6.83 -6.36 8.02
N ALA A 142 -8.12 -6.09 8.24
CA ALA A 142 -9.06 -7.09 8.72
C ALA A 142 -9.28 -8.25 7.71
N ILE A 143 -9.39 -7.94 6.41
CA ILE A 143 -9.53 -8.96 5.35
C ILE A 143 -8.29 -9.85 5.29
N VAL A 144 -7.11 -9.23 5.37
CA VAL A 144 -5.82 -9.94 5.26
C VAL A 144 -5.57 -10.83 6.46
N VAL A 145 -5.94 -10.39 7.66
CA VAL A 145 -5.87 -11.23 8.87
C VAL A 145 -6.78 -12.45 8.76
N ALA A 146 -7.97 -12.29 8.17
CA ALA A 146 -8.92 -13.38 8.00
C ALA A 146 -8.57 -14.32 6.83
N ASN A 147 -7.93 -13.81 5.77
CA ASN A 147 -7.63 -14.55 4.55
C ASN A 147 -6.21 -14.25 4.07
N PRO A 148 -5.21 -15.02 4.51
CA PRO A 148 -3.85 -14.84 4.05
C PRO A 148 -3.75 -14.92 2.52
N CYS A 149 -3.04 -13.98 1.89
CA CYS A 149 -2.96 -13.82 0.43
C CYS A 149 -1.65 -13.14 -0.01
N ARG A 150 -1.40 -13.04 -1.33
CA ARG A 150 -0.39 -12.12 -1.86
C ARG A 150 -1.03 -10.77 -2.11
N ILE A 151 -0.41 -9.70 -1.64
CA ILE A 151 -0.87 -8.33 -1.81
C ILE A 151 0.13 -7.59 -2.68
N ILE A 152 -0.36 -6.92 -3.71
CA ILE A 152 0.43 -6.04 -4.57
C ILE A 152 -0.15 -4.64 -4.45
N ALA A 153 0.53 -3.77 -3.71
CA ALA A 153 0.13 -2.38 -3.51
C ALA A 153 0.86 -1.47 -4.51
N LEU A 154 0.09 -0.74 -5.32
CA LEU A 154 0.59 0.33 -6.18
C LEU A 154 0.38 1.66 -5.46
N CYS A 155 1.48 2.34 -5.12
CA CYS A 155 1.45 3.61 -4.41
C CYS A 155 2.14 4.69 -5.28
N PRO A 156 1.38 5.48 -6.05
CA PRO A 156 1.93 6.57 -6.81
C PRO A 156 2.53 7.62 -5.87
N ASN A 157 3.59 8.27 -6.32
CA ASN A 157 4.22 9.39 -5.65
C ASN A 157 4.28 10.63 -6.54
N ILE A 158 4.53 11.77 -5.90
CA ILE A 158 4.70 13.04 -6.58
C ILE A 158 6.17 13.28 -6.80
N GLY A 159 6.52 13.72 -8.00
CA GLY A 159 7.88 14.15 -8.31
C GLY A 159 8.24 13.86 -9.75
N GLU A 160 9.54 13.86 -9.99
CA GLU A 160 10.09 13.40 -11.26
C GLU A 160 9.99 11.89 -11.36
N ASP A 161 9.83 11.41 -12.59
CA ASP A 161 9.83 10.00 -12.89
C ASP A 161 11.27 9.45 -12.78
N THR A 162 11.58 8.87 -11.62
CA THR A 162 12.85 8.20 -11.34
C THR A 162 12.75 6.68 -11.45
N GLY A 163 11.68 6.19 -12.11
CA GLY A 163 11.36 4.78 -12.19
C GLY A 163 10.44 4.30 -11.06
N VAL A 164 10.37 2.97 -10.91
CA VAL A 164 9.57 2.33 -9.87
C VAL A 164 10.51 1.66 -8.87
N GLN A 165 10.14 1.77 -7.61
CA GLN A 165 10.80 1.21 -6.46
C GLN A 165 9.93 0.08 -5.90
N ALA A 166 10.49 -1.13 -5.80
CA ALA A 166 9.81 -2.27 -5.20
C ALA A 166 10.28 -2.51 -3.76
N GLN A 167 9.36 -2.85 -2.88
CA GLN A 167 9.63 -3.31 -1.53
C GLN A 167 8.81 -4.56 -1.25
N VAL A 168 9.44 -5.59 -0.71
CA VAL A 168 8.74 -6.83 -0.33
C VAL A 168 8.76 -7.05 1.18
N ALA A 169 7.73 -7.73 1.68
CA ALA A 169 7.62 -8.20 3.04
C ALA A 169 6.76 -9.46 3.12
N ALA A 170 6.85 -10.19 4.24
CA ALA A 170 5.92 -11.25 4.60
C ALA A 170 5.30 -10.97 5.96
N TYR A 171 4.03 -11.31 6.14
CA TYR A 171 3.27 -11.07 7.37
C TYR A 171 2.45 -12.31 7.73
N CYS A 172 2.65 -12.86 8.93
CA CYS A 172 1.99 -14.09 9.38
C CYS A 172 0.91 -13.78 10.44
N PRO A 173 -0.36 -13.55 10.05
CA PRO A 173 -1.40 -13.16 10.99
C PRO A 173 -1.83 -14.27 11.96
N VAL A 174 -1.64 -15.55 11.60
CA VAL A 174 -2.31 -16.67 12.28
C VAL A 174 -1.32 -17.70 12.84
N HIS A 175 -1.28 -17.83 14.16
CA HIS A 175 -0.84 -19.06 14.83
C HIS A 175 -2.06 -19.97 14.98
N LYS A 176 -2.24 -20.95 14.08
CA LYS A 176 -3.35 -21.90 14.20
C LYS A 176 -3.04 -22.87 15.35
N GLY A 177 -3.58 -22.55 16.53
CA GLY A 177 -3.78 -23.43 17.68
C GLY A 177 -2.69 -24.48 17.92
N GLY A 178 -1.65 -24.13 18.67
CA GLY A 178 -0.66 -25.08 19.22
C GLY A 178 0.22 -25.83 18.21
N SER A 179 -0.12 -25.82 16.92
CA SER A 179 0.74 -26.28 15.83
C SER A 179 1.62 -25.12 15.41
N GLY A 180 2.94 -25.32 15.36
CA GLY A 180 3.90 -24.31 14.89
C GLY A 180 3.75 -23.93 13.41
N ASN A 181 2.61 -24.17 12.77
CA ASN A 181 2.42 -23.87 11.35
C ASN A 181 1.86 -22.44 11.18
N LEU A 182 2.59 -21.60 10.46
CA LEU A 182 2.18 -20.23 10.10
C LEU A 182 1.77 -20.18 8.63
N ILE A 183 0.67 -19.47 8.36
CA ILE A 183 0.27 -19.11 6.99
C ILE A 183 0.47 -17.61 6.87
N CYS A 184 1.34 -17.20 5.93
CA CYS A 184 1.75 -15.81 5.81
C CYS A 184 1.36 -15.21 4.47
N CYS A 185 0.99 -13.95 4.53
CA CYS A 185 0.81 -13.09 3.38
C CYS A 185 2.16 -12.62 2.85
N GLU A 186 2.22 -12.38 1.56
CA GLU A 186 3.30 -11.62 0.95
C GLU A 186 2.78 -10.23 0.62
N TYR A 187 3.60 -9.23 0.85
CA TYR A 187 3.31 -7.84 0.52
C TYR A 187 4.37 -7.38 -0.46
N ILE A 188 3.95 -6.97 -1.64
CA ILE A 188 4.79 -6.34 -2.65
C ILE A 188 4.27 -4.91 -2.81
N THR A 189 5.09 -3.92 -2.47
CA THR A 189 4.75 -2.50 -2.61
C THR A 189 5.56 -1.92 -3.75
N LEU A 190 4.88 -1.36 -4.75
CA LEU A 190 5.48 -0.66 -5.88
C LEU A 190 5.21 0.84 -5.72
N ARG A 191 6.29 1.64 -5.68
CA ARG A 191 6.24 3.10 -5.56
C ARG A 191 6.87 3.76 -6.76
N GLY A 192 6.22 4.77 -7.33
CA GLY A 192 6.74 5.52 -8.47
C GLY A 192 5.73 6.56 -8.93
N THR A 193 6.03 7.33 -9.96
CA THR A 193 5.01 8.22 -10.54
C THR A 193 3.90 7.38 -11.18
N GLU A 194 2.73 7.98 -11.44
CA GLU A 194 1.64 7.27 -12.14
C GLU A 194 2.10 6.68 -13.48
N ALA A 195 2.84 7.46 -14.26
CA ALA A 195 3.40 7.01 -15.53
C ALA A 195 4.41 5.87 -15.36
N ALA A 196 5.22 5.88 -14.29
CA ALA A 196 6.16 4.80 -14.00
C ALA A 196 5.43 3.50 -13.63
N LEU A 197 4.42 3.59 -12.77
CA LEU A 197 3.57 2.45 -12.37
C LEU A 197 2.81 1.87 -13.56
N GLU A 198 2.36 2.73 -14.48
CA GLU A 198 1.72 2.30 -15.71
C GLU A 198 2.63 1.44 -16.60
N ARG A 199 3.91 1.83 -16.75
CA ARG A 199 4.91 1.07 -17.53
C ARG A 199 5.19 -0.32 -16.96
N VAL A 200 5.02 -0.51 -15.65
CA VAL A 200 5.24 -1.80 -14.97
C VAL A 200 3.94 -2.60 -14.74
N SER A 201 2.81 -2.20 -15.34
CA SER A 201 1.54 -2.95 -15.23
C SER A 201 1.64 -4.42 -15.66
N GLY A 202 2.50 -4.74 -16.63
CA GLY A 202 2.81 -6.13 -17.01
C GLY A 202 3.52 -6.92 -15.90
N ILE A 203 4.38 -6.25 -15.13
CA ILE A 203 5.06 -6.85 -13.97
C ILE A 203 4.05 -7.15 -12.87
N VAL A 204 3.10 -6.26 -12.60
CA VAL A 204 2.02 -6.51 -11.63
C VAL A 204 1.23 -7.77 -12.01
N THR A 205 0.90 -7.93 -13.29
CA THR A 205 0.20 -9.11 -13.79
C THR A 205 1.06 -10.37 -13.61
N ALA A 206 2.35 -10.31 -13.92
CA ALA A 206 3.28 -11.44 -13.76
C ALA A 206 3.51 -11.84 -12.29
N LEU A 207 3.36 -10.91 -11.34
CA LEU A 207 3.47 -11.16 -9.91
C LEU A 207 2.19 -11.76 -9.29
N THR A 208 1.09 -11.84 -10.04
CA THR A 208 -0.10 -12.57 -9.59
C THR A 208 0.19 -14.07 -9.49
N ILE A 209 -0.52 -14.77 -8.62
CA ILE A 209 -0.39 -16.22 -8.50
C ILE A 209 -1.25 -16.88 -9.57
N ALA A 210 -0.62 -17.65 -10.45
CA ALA A 210 -1.30 -18.41 -11.49
C ALA A 210 -2.43 -19.29 -10.90
N ASP A 211 -3.52 -19.42 -11.64
CA ASP A 211 -4.72 -20.20 -11.30
C ASP A 211 -5.47 -19.79 -10.02
N LEU A 212 -5.09 -18.67 -9.39
CA LEU A 212 -5.81 -18.10 -8.24
C LEU A 212 -6.60 -16.84 -8.63
N PRO A 213 -7.73 -16.56 -7.96
CA PRO A 213 -8.46 -15.32 -8.17
C PRO A 213 -7.59 -14.09 -7.90
N THR A 214 -7.80 -13.03 -8.69
CA THR A 214 -7.22 -11.71 -8.44
C THR A 214 -8.32 -10.71 -8.17
N LEU A 215 -8.25 -10.02 -7.03
CA LEU A 215 -9.19 -8.97 -6.65
C LEU A 215 -8.46 -7.62 -6.78
N LEU A 216 -9.03 -6.69 -7.53
CA LEU A 216 -8.53 -5.32 -7.62
C LEU A 216 -9.33 -4.43 -6.69
N TRP A 217 -8.67 -3.73 -5.79
CA TRP A 217 -9.26 -2.64 -5.01
C TRP A 217 -8.70 -1.31 -5.48
N TRP A 218 -9.54 -0.49 -6.10
CA TRP A 218 -9.16 0.82 -6.61
C TRP A 218 -9.61 1.91 -5.63
N LYS A 219 -8.73 2.36 -4.73
CA LYS A 219 -9.07 3.30 -3.64
C LYS A 219 -9.15 4.76 -4.09
N ALA A 220 -9.50 5.00 -5.35
CA ALA A 220 -9.72 6.31 -5.94
C ALA A 220 -11.02 6.29 -6.74
N THR A 221 -11.45 7.43 -7.25
CA THR A 221 -12.50 7.46 -8.28
C THR A 221 -11.92 6.77 -9.53
N PRO A 222 -12.50 5.66 -10.01
CA PRO A 222 -11.99 4.99 -11.19
C PRO A 222 -12.15 5.89 -12.42
N ASP A 223 -11.05 6.12 -13.11
CA ASP A 223 -11.06 6.72 -14.44
C ASP A 223 -11.02 5.60 -15.47
N ALA A 224 -12.14 5.44 -16.19
CA ALA A 224 -12.29 4.39 -17.20
C ALA A 224 -11.34 4.58 -18.39
N ASP A 225 -10.85 5.80 -18.64
CA ASP A 225 -9.92 6.10 -19.73
C ASP A 225 -8.46 5.89 -19.33
N ARG A 226 -8.21 5.53 -18.06
CA ARG A 226 -6.86 5.29 -17.56
C ARG A 226 -6.38 3.89 -17.91
N ASP A 227 -5.39 3.83 -18.77
CA ASP A 227 -4.67 2.62 -19.20
C ASP A 227 -4.29 1.67 -18.06
N LEU A 228 -3.72 2.19 -16.97
CA LEU A 228 -3.36 1.38 -15.79
C LEU A 228 -4.59 0.71 -15.18
N PHE A 229 -5.69 1.45 -15.01
CA PHE A 229 -6.92 0.90 -14.44
C PHE A 229 -7.51 -0.15 -15.38
N GLN A 230 -7.63 0.14 -16.68
CA GLN A 230 -8.15 -0.80 -17.67
C GLN A 230 -7.35 -2.11 -17.68
N ARG A 231 -6.01 -2.03 -17.69
CA ARG A 231 -5.15 -3.22 -17.70
C ARG A 231 -5.31 -4.07 -16.46
N LEU A 232 -5.32 -3.45 -15.26
CA LEU A 232 -5.49 -4.18 -14.01
C LEU A 232 -6.91 -4.74 -13.85
N ALA A 233 -7.93 -3.99 -14.26
CA ALA A 233 -9.32 -4.45 -14.21
C ALA A 233 -9.54 -5.63 -15.16
N ALA A 234 -8.95 -5.60 -16.36
CA ALA A 234 -9.08 -6.68 -17.35
C ALA A 234 -8.43 -8.01 -16.91
N THR A 235 -7.40 -7.96 -16.07
CA THR A 235 -6.71 -9.15 -15.54
C THR A 235 -7.23 -9.59 -14.18
N SER A 236 -8.14 -8.83 -13.57
CA SER A 236 -8.72 -9.13 -12.27
C SER A 236 -10.02 -9.92 -12.40
N SER A 237 -10.23 -10.87 -11.50
CA SER A 237 -11.48 -11.61 -11.37
C SER A 237 -12.64 -10.71 -10.91
N SER A 238 -12.35 -9.71 -10.07
CA SER A 238 -13.30 -8.71 -9.60
C SER A 238 -12.62 -7.37 -9.34
N VAL A 239 -13.37 -6.27 -9.51
CA VAL A 239 -13.00 -4.91 -9.09
C VAL A 239 -13.89 -4.50 -7.91
N ILE A 240 -13.27 -3.95 -6.87
CA ILE A 240 -13.86 -3.54 -5.59
C ILE A 240 -13.63 -2.05 -5.39
#